data_AF-A0A8S3AEV7-F1
#
_entry.id   AF-A0A8S3AEV7-F1
#
_cell.length_a   1.000
_cell.length_b   1.000
_cell.length_c   1.000
_cell.angle_alpha   90.00
_cell.angle_beta   90.00
_cell.angle_gamma   90.00
#
_symmetry.space_group_name_H-M   'P 1'
#
loop_
_entity.id
_entity.type
_entity.pdbx_description
1 polymer ?
#
loop_
_entity_poly.entity_id
_entity_poly.type
_entity_poly.pdbx_seq_one_letter_code
_entity_poly.pdbx_strand_id
1 'polypeptide(L)' 'IDAFNVDPLYLQHEYQSSTPDYRHWQIPLGRRFRSLKLWFVFRSFGLDGLRKYIRKHIHLAEYF' A
#
# COMPACT_ATOMS: atom_id res chain seq x y z
N ILE A 1 -17.32 -6.80 -13.48
CA ILE A 1 -17.84 -5.59 -12.82
C ILE A 1 -16.71 -4.57 -12.87
N ASP A 2 -16.68 -3.76 -13.94
CA ASP A 2 -15.65 -2.73 -14.16
C ASP A 2 -16.09 -1.41 -13.53
N ALA A 3 -16.36 -1.43 -12.22
CA ALA A 3 -17.01 -0.31 -11.52
C ALA A 3 -16.18 0.99 -11.45
N PHE A 4 -14.85 0.89 -11.65
CA PHE A 4 -13.93 2.03 -11.59
C PHE A 4 -13.05 2.15 -12.85
N ASN A 5 -13.42 1.47 -13.93
CA ASN A 5 -12.66 1.57 -15.17
C ASN A 5 -13.06 2.82 -15.96
N VAL A 6 -12.11 3.72 -16.19
CA VAL A 6 -12.27 4.94 -16.98
C VAL A 6 -11.01 5.12 -17.81
N ASP A 7 -11.16 5.06 -19.14
CA ASP A 7 -10.05 5.07 -20.10
C ASP A 7 -10.03 6.33 -20.98
N PRO A 8 -9.73 7.52 -20.44
CA PRO A 8 -9.62 8.72 -21.24
C PRO A 8 -8.30 8.71 -22.03
N LEU A 9 -8.32 9.28 -23.24
CA LEU A 9 -7.18 9.30 -24.17
C LEU A 9 -5.88 9.84 -23.54
N TYR A 10 -5.98 10.84 -22.66
CA TYR A 10 -4.83 11.47 -21.98
C TYR A 10 -4.22 10.64 -20.84
N LEU A 11 -4.78 9.47 -20.53
CA LEU A 11 -4.26 8.54 -19.51
C LEU A 11 -3.76 7.22 -20.10
N GLN A 12 -3.89 7.05 -21.43
CA GLN A 12 -3.44 5.87 -22.14
C GLN A 12 -1.92 5.85 -22.24
N HIS A 13 -1.34 4.66 -22.10
CA HIS A 13 0.09 4.45 -22.25
C HIS A 13 0.39 3.09 -22.87
N GLU A 14 1.52 2.96 -23.55
CA GLU A 14 1.89 1.75 -24.33
C GLU A 14 1.96 0.47 -23.49
N TYR A 15 2.22 0.58 -22.19
CA TYR A 15 2.39 -0.56 -21.26
C TYR A 15 1.12 -0.97 -20.49
N GLN A 16 -0.07 -0.54 -20.95
CA GLN A 16 -1.31 -0.75 -20.19
C GLN A 16 -1.75 -2.22 -20.14
N SER A 17 -1.30 -3.03 -21.10
CA SER A 17 -1.53 -4.49 -21.13
C SER A 17 -0.53 -5.29 -20.29
N SER A 18 0.68 -4.76 -20.07
CA SER A 18 1.78 -5.48 -19.41
C SER A 18 1.92 -5.16 -17.92
N THR A 19 1.41 -4.01 -17.49
CA THR A 19 1.62 -3.49 -16.13
C THR A 19 0.28 -3.24 -15.44
N PRO A 20 0.10 -3.69 -14.18
CA PRO A 20 -1.14 -3.45 -13.47
C PRO A 20 -1.31 -1.97 -13.15
N ASP A 21 -2.42 -1.41 -13.59
CA ASP A 21 -2.82 -0.04 -13.29
C ASP A 21 -3.66 0.02 -12.01
N TYR A 22 -3.04 0.55 -10.96
CA TYR A 22 -3.64 0.63 -9.63
C TYR A 22 -4.78 1.66 -9.53
N ARG A 23 -4.99 2.49 -10.56
CA ARG A 23 -6.09 3.46 -10.59
C ARG A 23 -7.46 2.78 -10.52
N HIS A 24 -7.60 1.58 -11.09
CA HIS A 24 -8.85 0.83 -11.10
C HIS A 24 -9.22 0.20 -9.75
N TRP A 25 -8.32 0.26 -8.75
CA TRP A 25 -8.53 -0.34 -7.43
C TRP A 25 -8.88 0.69 -6.35
N GLN A 26 -9.07 1.94 -6.75
CA GLN A 26 -9.37 3.04 -5.84
C GLN A 26 -10.33 4.04 -6.50
N ILE A 27 -11.12 4.75 -5.68
CA ILE A 27 -12.04 5.78 -6.17
C ILE A 27 -11.30 6.99 -6.79
N PRO A 28 -10.24 7.57 -6.16
CA PRO A 28 -9.55 8.72 -6.74
C PRO A 28 -8.56 8.33 -7.84
N LEU A 29 -8.40 9.21 -8.84
CA LEU A 29 -7.41 9.02 -9.91
C LEU A 29 -5.96 9.16 -9.41
N GLY A 30 -5.71 10.14 -8.54
CA GLY A 30 -4.40 10.42 -7.98
C GLY A 30 -4.03 9.48 -6.84
N ARG A 31 -2.76 9.05 -6.79
CA ARG A 31 -2.19 8.22 -5.71
C ARG A 31 -0.87 8.80 -5.20
N ARG A 32 -0.68 8.82 -3.88
CA ARG A 32 0.61 9.13 -3.24
C ARG A 32 1.47 7.86 -3.12
N PHE A 33 2.79 7.99 -3.12
CA PHE A 33 3.73 6.87 -3.01
C PHE A 33 3.88 6.35 -1.57
N ARG A 34 2.80 5.79 -1.00
CA ARG A 34 2.74 5.32 0.41
C ARG A 34 3.58 4.07 0.68
N SER A 35 3.95 3.30 -0.34
CA SER A 35 4.80 2.13 -0.16
C SER A 35 6.23 2.49 0.24
N LEU A 36 6.71 3.70 -0.08
CA LEU A 36 8.05 4.14 0.32
C LEU A 36 8.21 4.20 1.84
N LYS A 37 7.25 4.82 2.54
CA LYS A 37 7.27 4.85 4.02
C LYS A 37 7.22 3.45 4.62
N LEU A 38 6.43 2.54 4.03
CA LEU A 38 6.32 1.16 4.50
C LEU A 38 7.63 0.41 4.27
N TRP A 39 8.26 0.59 3.12
CA TRP A 39 9.55 0.01 2.79
C TRP A 39 10.63 0.42 3.81
N PHE A 40 10.69 1.71 4.16
CA PHE A 40 11.61 2.17 5.22
C PHE A 40 11.30 1.53 6.57
N VAL A 41 10.03 1.45 6.98
CA VAL A 41 9.65 0.79 8.24
C VAL A 41 10.09 -0.68 8.24
N PHE A 42 9.79 -1.43 7.19
CA PHE A 42 10.20 -2.83 7.11
C PHE A 42 11.72 -3.00 7.08
N ARG A 43 12.45 -2.14 6.36
CA ARG A 43 13.90 -2.22 6.23
C ARG A 43 14.63 -1.83 7.51
N SER A 44 14.12 -0.84 8.25
CA SER A 44 14.72 -0.34 9.49
C SER A 44 14.39 -1.22 10.70
N PHE A 45 13.14 -1.64 10.87
CA PHE A 45 12.74 -2.45 12.03
C PHE A 45 12.92 -3.96 11.81
N GLY A 46 12.81 -4.43 10.57
CA GLY A 46 12.80 -5.86 10.26
C GLY A 46 11.56 -6.58 10.80
N LEU A 47 11.47 -7.87 10.50
CA LEU A 47 10.34 -8.71 10.89
C LEU A 47 10.30 -8.93 12.40
N ASP A 48 11.44 -9.21 13.01
CA ASP A 48 11.53 -9.50 14.45
C ASP A 48 11.30 -8.25 15.30
N GLY A 49 11.74 -7.08 14.84
CA GLY A 49 11.47 -5.80 15.49
C GLY A 49 9.97 -5.50 15.54
N LEU A 50 9.26 -5.70 14.43
CA LEU A 50 7.80 -5.51 14.37
C LEU A 50 7.05 -6.52 15.23
N ARG A 51 7.44 -7.81 15.20
CA ARG A 51 6.83 -8.84 16.07
C ARG A 51 7.02 -8.52 17.54
N LYS A 52 8.22 -8.10 17.96
CA LYS A 52 8.51 -7.71 19.34
C LYS A 52 7.71 -6.47 19.75
N TYR A 53 7.59 -5.49 18.86
CA TYR A 53 6.81 -4.28 19.11
C TYR A 53 5.34 -4.59 19.39
N ILE A 54 4.71 -5.44 18.57
CA ILE A 54 3.31 -5.87 18.76
C ILE A 54 3.14 -6.64 20.08
N ARG A 55 4.01 -7.63 20.36
CA ARG A 55 3.95 -8.41 21.60
C ARG A 55 4.10 -7.54 22.85
N LYS A 56 4.98 -6.53 22.80
CA LYS A 56 5.15 -5.57 23.90
C LYS A 56 3.85 -4.80 24.17
N HIS A 57 3.18 -4.33 23.12
CA HIS A 57 1.90 -3.61 23.27
C HIS A 57 0.80 -4.48 23.87
N ILE A 58 0.70 -5.75 23.44
CA ILE A 58 -0.26 -6.70 24.01
C ILE A 58 0.03 -6.89 25.51
N HIS A 59 1.28 -7.14 25.88
CA HIS A 59 1.66 -7.31 27.28
C HIS A 59 1.36 -6.07 28.15
N LEU A 60 1.59 -4.87 27.61
CA LEU A 60 1.23 -3.63 28.32
C LEU A 60 -0.29 -3.52 28.49
N ALA A 61 -1.07 -3.86 27.47
CA ALA A 61 -2.54 -3.85 27.57
C ALA A 61 -3.10 -4.88 28.55
N GLU A 62 -2.39 -5.99 28.81
CA GLU A 62 -2.75 -6.96 29.86
C GLU A 62 -2.35 -6.48 31.26
N TYR A 63 -1.31 -5.66 31.37
CA TYR A 63 -0.79 -5.18 32.65
C TYR A 63 -1.61 -4.02 33.25
N PHE A 64 -2.17 -3.17 32.40
CA PHE A 64 -3.01 -2.02 32.79
C PHE A 64 -4.49 -2.40 32.84
#